data_AF-A0A6G3TPN0-F1
#
_entry.id   AF-A0A6G3TPN0-F1
#
_cell.length_a   1.000
_cell.length_b   1.000
_cell.length_c   1.000
_cell.angle_alpha   90.00
_cell.angle_beta   90.00
_cell.angle_gamma   90.00
#
_symmetry.space_group_name_H-M   'P 1'
#
loop_
_entity.id
_entity.type
_entity.pdbx_description
1 polymer ?
#
loop_
_entity_poly.entity_id
_entity_poly.type
_entity_poly.pdbx_seq_one_letter_code
_entity_poly.pdbx_strand_id
1 'polypeptide(L)'
;LPTYPFQHHPYWITAAAQQERPAVPEGAADAPLWRAVDSGDVTELASVLPAPDAALREVLPALTSWRERARRRARIDSWRYATAWHSVSVPPAAAASGDWLVVAADRRATEAAVLEVLGQWASRVVRVPADPDRRVLAERLREAAAGLEPVGVLSLSLGPEPDAPG
;
A
#
# COMPACT_ATOMS: atom_id res chain seq x y z
N LEU A 1 18.19 -32.21 -20.56
CA LEU A 1 17.91 -30.91 -19.91
C LEU A 1 16.39 -30.70 -19.95
N PRO A 2 15.66 -30.74 -18.82
CA PRO A 2 14.27 -30.34 -18.82
C PRO A 2 14.18 -28.81 -18.75
N THR A 3 13.57 -28.20 -19.76
CA THR A 3 13.30 -26.76 -19.83
C THR A 3 12.15 -26.45 -18.89
N TYR A 4 12.46 -25.82 -17.77
CA TYR A 4 11.49 -25.41 -16.75
C TYR A 4 10.63 -24.24 -17.30
N PRO A 5 9.29 -24.36 -17.39
CA PRO A 5 8.43 -23.22 -17.67
C PRO A 5 8.05 -22.58 -16.33
N PHE A 6 8.66 -21.46 -15.99
CA PHE A 6 8.16 -20.63 -14.91
C PHE A 6 6.82 -20.03 -15.36
N GLN A 7 5.71 -20.59 -14.90
CA GLN A 7 4.42 -19.90 -14.99
C GLN A 7 4.45 -18.78 -13.95
N HIS A 8 4.79 -17.58 -14.39
CA HIS A 8 4.74 -16.38 -13.55
C HIS A 8 3.30 -16.08 -13.15
N HIS A 9 2.91 -16.52 -11.95
CA HIS A 9 1.67 -16.07 -11.32
C HIS A 9 2.01 -14.83 -10.47
N PRO A 10 1.41 -13.67 -10.74
CA PRO A 10 1.56 -12.51 -9.88
C PRO A 10 0.86 -12.77 -8.54
N TYR A 11 1.67 -12.89 -7.47
CA TYR A 11 1.20 -13.05 -6.08
C TYR A 11 1.01 -11.70 -5.36
N TRP A 12 0.64 -10.62 -6.07
CA TRP A 12 0.32 -9.37 -5.36
C TRP A 12 -1.07 -9.45 -4.74
N ILE A 13 -1.17 -9.03 -3.48
CA ILE A 13 -2.45 -8.82 -2.80
C ILE A 13 -3.23 -7.81 -3.64
N THR A 14 -4.24 -8.30 -4.33
CA THR A 14 -5.19 -7.45 -5.05
C THR A 14 -6.01 -6.75 -4.00
N ALA A 15 -5.59 -5.56 -3.57
CA ALA A 15 -6.46 -4.68 -2.79
C ALA A 15 -7.76 -4.55 -3.59
N ALA A 16 -8.88 -5.00 -3.01
CA ALA A 16 -10.18 -4.87 -3.64
C ALA A 16 -10.32 -3.39 -4.00
N ALA A 17 -10.45 -3.10 -5.30
CA ALA A 17 -10.55 -1.74 -5.78
C ALA A 17 -11.70 -1.06 -5.05
N GLN A 18 -11.37 -0.25 -4.05
CA GLN A 18 -12.31 0.75 -3.55
C GLN A 18 -12.70 1.54 -4.77
N GLN A 19 -14.00 1.55 -5.07
CA GLN A 19 -14.55 2.37 -6.14
C GLN A 19 -14.28 3.82 -5.77
N GLU A 20 -13.10 4.32 -6.17
CA GLU A 20 -12.81 5.73 -6.20
C GLU A 20 -13.85 6.34 -7.12
N ARG A 21 -14.81 7.04 -6.50
CA ARG A 21 -15.74 7.90 -7.20
C ARG A 21 -14.87 8.79 -8.11
N PRO A 22 -15.10 8.84 -9.43
CA PRO A 22 -14.23 9.61 -10.30
C PRO A 22 -14.25 11.04 -9.79
N ALA A 23 -13.12 11.48 -9.24
CA ALA A 23 -12.93 12.86 -8.88
C ALA A 23 -13.15 13.65 -10.17
N VAL A 24 -14.07 14.60 -10.15
CA VAL A 24 -14.14 15.57 -11.25
C VAL A 24 -12.76 16.19 -11.33
N PRO A 25 -12.02 16.06 -12.44
CA PRO A 25 -10.66 16.54 -12.49
C PRO A 25 -10.66 18.04 -12.21
N GLU A 26 -9.88 18.47 -11.21
CA GLU A 26 -9.57 19.88 -11.00
C GLU A 26 -9.04 20.42 -12.34
N GLY A 27 -9.75 21.41 -12.92
CA GLY A 27 -9.42 21.99 -14.22
C GLY A 27 -10.40 21.73 -15.37
N ALA A 28 -11.56 21.10 -15.12
CA ALA A 28 -12.60 20.97 -16.15
C ALA A 28 -13.08 22.33 -16.71
N ALA A 29 -13.16 23.37 -15.86
CA ALA A 29 -13.56 24.72 -16.26
C ALA A 29 -12.50 25.42 -17.14
N ASP A 30 -11.22 25.19 -16.87
CA ASP A 30 -10.10 25.82 -17.59
C ASP A 30 -9.67 25.00 -18.83
N ALA A 31 -10.34 23.89 -19.12
CA ALA A 31 -9.99 22.99 -20.22
C ALA A 31 -9.97 23.69 -21.60
N PRO A 32 -10.92 24.59 -21.95
CA PRO A 32 -10.88 25.31 -23.23
C PRO A 32 -9.66 26.22 -23.36
N LEU A 33 -9.27 26.91 -22.28
CA LEU A 33 -8.09 27.78 -22.23
C LEU A 33 -6.82 26.96 -22.50
N TRP A 34 -6.66 25.85 -21.79
CA TRP A 34 -5.46 25.01 -21.93
C TRP A 34 -5.38 24.32 -23.30
N ARG A 35 -6.52 24.02 -23.93
CA ARG A 35 -6.55 23.50 -25.30
C ARG A 35 -6.02 24.53 -26.30
N ALA A 36 -6.44 25.79 -26.18
CA ALA A 36 -5.96 26.88 -27.03
C ALA A 36 -4.46 27.20 -26.81
N VAL A 37 -3.98 27.11 -25.57
CA VAL A 37 -2.54 27.26 -25.29
C VAL A 37 -1.71 26.11 -25.87
N ASP A 38 -2.27 24.90 -25.91
CA ASP A 38 -1.62 23.71 -26.48
C ASP A 38 -1.58 23.72 -28.02
N SER A 39 -2.62 24.25 -28.67
CA SER A 39 -2.67 24.37 -30.14
C SER A 39 -1.68 25.42 -30.66
N GLY A 40 -1.25 26.35 -29.81
CA GLY A 40 -0.38 27.45 -30.20
C GLY A 40 -1.09 28.47 -31.09
N ASP A 41 -2.42 28.43 -31.15
CA ASP A 41 -3.24 29.32 -31.96
C ASP A 41 -3.72 30.53 -31.13
N VAL A 42 -3.26 31.71 -31.52
CA VAL A 42 -3.61 32.98 -30.88
C VAL A 42 -5.10 33.31 -31.07
N THR A 43 -5.68 32.96 -32.22
CA THR A 43 -7.09 33.19 -32.52
C THR A 43 -7.98 32.29 -31.67
N GLU A 44 -7.57 31.03 -31.48
CA GLU A 44 -8.25 30.13 -30.54
C GLU A 44 -8.15 30.65 -29.10
N LEU A 45 -6.98 31.16 -28.70
CA LEU A 45 -6.79 31.72 -27.35
C LEU A 45 -7.62 32.99 -27.12
N ALA A 46 -7.70 33.88 -28.10
CA ALA A 46 -8.49 35.11 -28.04
C ALA A 46 -10.00 34.84 -27.93
N SER A 47 -10.47 33.68 -28.40
CA SER A 47 -11.88 33.26 -28.28
C SER A 47 -12.27 32.89 -26.84
N VAL A 48 -11.29 32.52 -26.01
CA VAL A 48 -11.48 32.08 -24.62
C VAL A 48 -11.04 33.14 -23.61
N LEU A 49 -9.99 33.90 -23.93
CA LEU A 49 -9.42 34.94 -23.07
C LEU A 49 -9.57 36.32 -23.74
N PRO A 50 -10.40 37.22 -23.20
CA PRO A 50 -10.58 38.56 -23.76
C PRO A 50 -9.33 39.42 -23.51
N ALA A 51 -8.39 39.40 -24.45
CA ALA A 51 -7.16 40.17 -24.43
C ALA A 51 -6.75 40.57 -25.86
N PRO A 52 -5.95 41.64 -26.04
CA PRO A 52 -5.47 42.02 -27.37
C PRO A 52 -4.55 40.95 -27.97
N ASP A 53 -4.75 40.62 -29.25
CA ASP A 53 -3.92 39.65 -29.99
C ASP A 53 -2.42 39.92 -29.91
N ALA A 54 -2.01 41.19 -29.82
CA ALA A 54 -0.62 41.57 -29.66
C ALA A 54 -0.03 41.06 -28.34
N ALA A 55 -0.77 41.22 -27.23
CA ALA A 55 -0.37 40.73 -25.92
C ALA A 55 -0.39 39.19 -25.88
N LEU A 56 -1.40 38.57 -26.49
CA LEU A 56 -1.50 37.10 -26.58
C LEU A 56 -0.34 36.49 -27.36
N ARG A 57 0.06 37.10 -28.50
CA ARG A 57 1.24 36.67 -29.28
C ARG A 57 2.53 36.74 -28.48
N GLU A 58 2.66 37.72 -27.59
CA GLU A 58 3.84 37.88 -26.76
C GLU A 58 3.93 36.82 -25.65
N VAL A 59 2.81 36.51 -24.99
CA VAL A 59 2.79 35.60 -23.83
C VAL A 59 2.57 34.13 -24.18
N LEU A 60 1.99 33.83 -25.34
CA LEU A 60 1.63 32.46 -25.74
C LEU A 60 2.85 31.51 -25.74
N PRO A 61 4.01 31.83 -26.34
CA PRO A 61 5.17 30.94 -26.28
C PRO A 61 5.63 30.64 -24.85
N ALA A 62 5.55 31.63 -23.95
CA ALA A 62 5.90 31.46 -22.54
C ALA A 62 4.90 30.54 -21.81
N LEU A 63 3.60 30.69 -22.09
CA LEU A 63 2.55 29.84 -21.53
C LEU A 63 2.64 28.39 -22.03
N THR A 64 2.89 28.18 -23.32
CA THR A 64 3.10 26.84 -23.90
C THR A 64 4.31 26.15 -23.25
N SER A 65 5.45 26.85 -23.17
CA SER A 65 6.65 26.31 -22.51
C SER A 65 6.43 25.98 -21.03
N TRP A 66 5.70 26.84 -20.30
CA TRP A 66 5.33 26.58 -18.92
C TRP A 66 4.43 25.34 -18.80
N ARG A 67 3.43 25.19 -19.67
CA ARG A 67 2.47 24.07 -19.67
C ARG A 67 3.16 22.74 -19.92
N GLU A 68 4.12 22.70 -20.85
CA GLU A 68 4.92 21.50 -21.13
C GLU A 68 5.76 21.07 -19.91
N ARG A 69 6.41 22.03 -19.23
CA ARG A 69 7.17 21.76 -18.00
C ARG A 69 6.26 21.26 -16.88
N ALA A 70 5.08 21.85 -16.72
CA ALA A 70 4.08 21.40 -15.75
C ALA A 70 3.65 19.96 -16.01
N ARG A 71 3.33 19.60 -17.27
CA ARG A 71 2.97 18.21 -17.64
C ARG A 71 4.09 17.21 -17.39
N ARG A 72 5.34 17.59 -17.66
CA ARG A 72 6.49 16.73 -17.41
C ARG A 72 6.64 16.41 -15.91
N ARG A 73 6.47 17.42 -15.04
CA ARG A 73 6.47 17.22 -13.58
C ARG A 73 5.32 16.35 -13.12
N ALA A 74 4.10 16.63 -13.57
CA ALA A 74 2.92 15.84 -13.22
C ALA A 74 3.05 14.36 -13.61
N ARG A 75 3.64 14.05 -14.78
CA ARG A 75 3.93 12.66 -15.17
C ARG A 75 4.91 11.97 -14.22
N ILE A 76 5.96 12.67 -13.81
CA ILE A 76 6.93 12.14 -12.84
C ILE A 76 6.25 11.93 -11.48
N ASP A 77 5.44 12.88 -11.04
CA ASP A 77 4.70 12.78 -9.77
C ASP A 77 3.68 11.64 -9.79
N SER A 78 3.05 11.34 -10.94
CA SER A 78 2.13 10.20 -11.08
C SER A 78 2.78 8.82 -10.91
N TRP A 79 4.11 8.75 -10.91
CA TRP A 79 4.87 7.52 -10.69
C TRP A 79 5.53 7.43 -9.31
N ARG A 80 5.39 8.49 -8.50
CA ARG A 80 5.93 8.51 -7.14
C ARG A 80 4.89 7.91 -6.20
N TYR A 81 5.31 6.86 -5.50
CA TYR A 81 4.54 6.27 -4.41
C TYR A 81 5.24 6.58 -3.09
N ALA A 82 4.45 6.92 -2.08
CA ALA A 82 4.91 7.06 -0.71
C ALA A 82 4.14 6.07 0.17
N THR A 83 4.83 5.47 1.13
CA THR A 83 4.21 4.65 2.16
C THR A 83 3.54 5.58 3.17
N ALA A 84 2.22 5.46 3.32
CA ALA A 84 1.45 6.20 4.29
C ALA A 84 0.65 5.24 5.17
N TRP A 85 0.79 5.39 6.48
CA TRP A 85 0.00 4.64 7.45
C TRP A 85 -1.30 5.38 7.73
N HIS A 86 -2.43 4.72 7.47
CA HIS A 86 -3.75 5.24 7.78
C HIS A 86 -4.30 4.49 8.99
N SER A 87 -4.87 5.23 9.95
CA SER A 87 -5.53 4.62 11.09
C SER A 87 -6.77 3.86 10.62
N VAL A 88 -6.89 2.60 11.03
CA VAL A 88 -8.08 1.79 10.83
C VAL A 88 -8.75 1.61 12.18
N SER A 89 -10.04 1.95 12.27
CA SER A 89 -10.82 1.67 13.47
C SER A 89 -11.03 0.16 13.57
N VAL A 90 -10.45 -0.45 14.59
CA VAL A 90 -10.66 -1.87 14.91
C VAL A 90 -11.80 -1.95 15.92
N PRO A 91 -12.93 -2.61 15.59
CA PRO A 91 -14.00 -2.80 16.56
C PRO A 91 -13.47 -3.60 17.76
N PRO A 92 -14.02 -3.40 18.97
CA PRO A 92 -13.62 -4.20 20.13
C PRO A 92 -13.79 -5.68 19.77
N ALA A 93 -12.71 -6.44 19.89
CA ALA A 93 -12.71 -7.85 19.55
C ALA A 93 -13.75 -8.58 20.42
N ALA A 94 -14.45 -9.56 19.85
CA ALA A 94 -15.07 -10.59 20.68
C ALA A 94 -13.94 -11.41 21.33
N ALA A 95 -14.13 -11.91 22.54
CA ALA A 95 -13.18 -12.85 23.15
C ALA A 95 -12.84 -13.96 22.13
N ALA A 96 -11.55 -14.21 21.91
CA ALA A 96 -11.10 -15.20 20.95
C ALA A 96 -11.44 -16.60 21.48
N SER A 97 -12.63 -17.11 21.20
CA SER A 97 -13.06 -18.43 21.63
C SER A 97 -12.29 -19.51 20.85
N GLY A 98 -11.15 -19.95 21.36
CA GLY A 98 -10.37 -21.04 20.78
C GLY A 98 -8.93 -21.13 21.26
N ASP A 99 -8.28 -22.21 20.82
CA ASP A 99 -6.88 -22.48 21.13
C ASP A 99 -5.95 -21.73 20.16
N TRP A 100 -4.86 -21.18 20.66
CA TRP A 100 -3.88 -20.44 19.87
C TRP A 100 -2.49 -21.03 20.02
N LEU A 101 -1.80 -21.18 18.88
CA LEU A 101 -0.37 -21.49 18.86
C LEU A 101 0.43 -20.19 18.68
N VAL A 102 1.42 -19.96 19.52
CA VAL A 102 2.29 -18.77 19.44
C VAL A 102 3.73 -19.20 19.17
N VAL A 103 4.24 -18.83 18.00
CA VAL A 103 5.63 -19.10 17.61
C VAL A 103 6.50 -17.92 18.05
N ALA A 104 7.48 -18.19 18.91
CA ALA A 104 8.31 -17.16 19.56
C ALA A 104 9.77 -17.62 19.63
N ALA A 105 10.71 -16.72 19.31
CA ALA A 105 12.12 -17.07 19.14
C ALA A 105 12.92 -16.95 20.45
N ASP A 106 12.60 -15.98 21.31
CA ASP A 106 13.31 -15.73 22.55
C ASP A 106 12.45 -14.92 23.50
N ARG A 107 12.43 -15.28 24.80
CA ARG A 107 11.66 -14.69 25.92
C ARG A 107 11.93 -13.19 26.16
N ARG A 108 11.71 -12.35 25.15
CA ARG A 108 11.79 -10.90 25.21
C ARG A 108 10.58 -10.38 25.97
N ALA A 109 10.74 -9.26 26.66
CA ALA A 109 9.65 -8.65 27.44
C ALA A 109 8.37 -8.43 26.61
N THR A 110 8.52 -8.11 25.31
CA THR A 110 7.42 -7.94 24.36
C THR A 110 6.62 -9.23 24.15
N GLU A 111 7.27 -10.40 24.10
CA GLU A 111 6.58 -11.68 23.95
C GLU A 111 5.76 -12.01 25.20
N ALA A 112 6.29 -11.71 26.40
CA ALA A 112 5.60 -11.95 27.65
C ALA A 112 4.28 -11.15 27.73
N ALA A 113 4.31 -9.87 27.35
CA ALA A 113 3.12 -9.02 27.32
C ALA A 113 2.09 -9.50 26.29
N VAL A 114 2.52 -9.93 25.10
CA VAL A 114 1.60 -10.47 24.08
C VAL A 114 0.95 -11.77 24.55
N LEU A 115 1.71 -12.64 25.21
CA LEU A 115 1.20 -13.91 25.73
C LEU A 115 0.25 -13.70 26.91
N GLU A 116 0.49 -12.69 27.74
CA GLU A 116 -0.42 -12.28 28.82
C GLU A 116 -1.74 -11.75 28.25
N VAL A 117 -1.69 -10.85 27.28
CA VAL A 117 -2.90 -10.33 26.61
C VAL A 117 -3.63 -11.46 25.92
N LEU A 118 -2.97 -12.30 25.12
CA LEU A 118 -3.65 -13.44 24.48
C LEU A 118 -4.27 -14.41 25.49
N GLY A 119 -3.62 -14.66 26.62
CA GLY A 119 -4.16 -15.51 27.68
C GLY A 119 -5.45 -15.00 28.30
N GLN A 120 -5.74 -13.69 28.21
CA GLN A 120 -7.01 -13.13 28.68
C GLN A 120 -8.19 -13.39 27.70
N TRP A 121 -7.88 -13.71 26.44
CA TRP A 121 -8.88 -13.79 25.36
C TRP A 121 -9.00 -15.20 24.79
N ALA A 122 -7.89 -15.95 24.75
CA ALA A 122 -7.81 -17.31 24.25
C ALA A 122 -8.18 -18.33 25.34
N SER A 123 -8.76 -19.46 24.92
CA SER A 123 -9.05 -20.57 25.82
C SER A 123 -7.78 -21.30 26.25
N ARG A 124 -6.80 -21.41 25.34
CA ARG A 124 -5.49 -21.98 25.60
C ARG A 124 -4.44 -21.36 24.68
N VAL A 125 -3.26 -21.10 25.23
CA VAL A 125 -2.11 -20.58 24.47
C VAL A 125 -0.94 -21.55 24.61
N VAL A 126 -0.48 -22.11 23.48
CA VAL A 126 0.69 -23.00 23.45
C VAL A 126 1.85 -22.31 22.73
N ARG A 127 2.97 -22.21 23.44
CA ARG A 127 4.20 -21.61 22.89
C ARG A 127 4.99 -22.65 22.11
N VAL A 128 5.40 -22.28 20.91
CA VAL A 128 6.24 -23.08 20.03
C VAL A 128 7.55 -22.33 19.81
N PRO A 129 8.70 -22.89 20.19
CA PRO A 129 9.99 -22.25 19.95
C PRO A 129 10.22 -22.09 18.44
N ALA A 130 10.48 -20.85 18.01
CA ALA A 130 10.82 -20.57 16.62
C ALA A 130 12.09 -21.33 16.22
N ASP A 131 12.16 -21.71 14.95
CA ASP A 131 13.32 -22.38 14.37
C ASP A 131 13.52 -21.85 12.94
N PRO A 132 14.75 -21.51 12.54
CA PRO A 132 15.04 -21.14 11.16
C PRO A 132 14.84 -22.33 10.20
N ASP A 133 14.93 -23.58 10.68
CA ASP A 133 14.61 -24.74 9.87
C ASP A 133 13.08 -24.96 9.81
N ARG A 134 12.53 -24.77 8.61
CA ARG A 134 11.11 -24.98 8.32
C ARG A 134 10.63 -26.38 8.69
N ARG A 135 11.42 -27.44 8.48
CA ARG A 135 11.02 -28.81 8.82
C ARG A 135 10.89 -28.98 10.32
N VAL A 136 11.88 -28.50 11.07
CA VAL A 136 11.90 -28.56 12.53
C VAL A 136 10.73 -27.77 13.11
N LEU A 137 10.49 -26.55 12.61
CA LEU A 137 9.34 -25.75 13.02
C LEU A 137 8.00 -26.44 12.72
N ALA A 138 7.87 -27.08 11.55
CA ALA A 138 6.66 -27.78 11.18
C ALA A 138 6.41 -29.03 12.05
N GLU A 139 7.46 -29.73 12.46
CA GLU A 139 7.36 -30.85 13.42
C GLU A 139 6.91 -30.36 14.80
N ARG A 140 7.54 -29.31 15.34
CA ARG A 140 7.14 -28.72 16.62
C ARG A 140 5.71 -28.19 16.61
N LEU A 141 5.26 -27.58 15.50
CA LEU A 141 3.88 -27.14 15.35
C LEU A 141 2.89 -28.31 15.35
N ARG A 142 3.22 -29.43 14.69
CA ARG A 142 2.37 -30.63 14.68
C ARG A 142 2.28 -31.25 16.07
N GLU A 143 3.39 -31.32 16.79
CA GLU A 143 3.42 -31.81 18.18
C GLU A 143 2.62 -30.90 19.11
N ALA A 144 2.79 -29.58 18.99
CA ALA A 144 2.06 -28.61 19.80
C ALA A 144 0.55 -28.59 19.49
N ALA A 145 0.17 -28.85 18.24
CA ALA A 145 -1.22 -28.96 17.82
C ALA A 145 -1.87 -30.32 18.18
N ALA A 146 -1.10 -31.31 18.62
CA ALA A 146 -1.64 -32.63 18.93
C ALA A 146 -2.63 -32.54 20.09
N GLY A 147 -3.91 -32.80 19.82
CA GLY A 147 -4.98 -32.70 20.80
C GLY A 147 -5.53 -31.28 21.01
N LEU A 148 -5.22 -30.34 20.11
CA LEU A 148 -5.81 -29.00 20.05
C LEU A 148 -6.53 -28.81 18.71
N GLU A 149 -7.57 -27.98 18.70
CA GLU A 149 -8.13 -27.42 17.47
C GLU A 149 -7.79 -25.93 17.41
N PRO A 150 -6.56 -25.57 16.98
CA PRO A 150 -6.13 -24.18 17.01
C PRO A 150 -6.93 -23.35 16.01
N VAL A 151 -7.53 -22.26 16.49
CA VAL A 151 -8.26 -21.30 15.64
C VAL A 151 -7.31 -20.32 14.93
N GLY A 152 -6.05 -20.26 15.36
CA GLY A 152 -5.04 -19.41 14.75
C GLY A 152 -3.62 -19.69 15.23
N VAL A 153 -2.67 -19.21 14.43
CA VAL A 153 -1.23 -19.24 14.74
C VAL A 153 -0.71 -17.81 14.70
N LEU A 154 -0.12 -17.35 15.80
CA LEU A 154 0.54 -16.04 15.88
C LEU A 154 2.05 -16.25 15.84
N SER A 155 2.74 -15.60 14.89
CA SER A 155 4.19 -15.59 14.84
C SER A 155 4.71 -14.26 15.38
N LEU A 156 5.53 -14.33 16.43
CA LEU A 156 6.26 -13.21 17.02
C LEU A 156 7.71 -13.15 16.52
N SER A 157 8.04 -13.94 15.51
CA SER A 157 9.31 -13.91 14.82
C SER A 157 9.42 -12.57 14.09
N LEU A 158 10.01 -11.56 14.73
CA LEU A 158 10.50 -10.40 14.01
C LEU A 158 11.55 -10.92 13.02
N GLY A 159 11.17 -11.02 11.74
CA GLY A 159 12.15 -10.98 10.67
C GLY A 159 12.99 -9.70 10.83
N PRO A 160 14.21 -9.65 10.26
CA PRO A 160 14.95 -8.40 10.21
C PRO A 160 14.02 -7.33 9.63
N GLU A 161 13.77 -6.29 10.42
CA GLU A 161 12.97 -5.15 10.02
C GLU A 161 13.55 -4.66 8.68
N PRO A 162 12.77 -4.63 7.58
CA PRO A 162 13.26 -4.00 6.36
C PRO A 162 13.53 -2.55 6.73
N ASP A 163 14.79 -2.10 6.55
CA ASP A 163 15.26 -0.74 6.87
C ASP A 163 14.11 0.26 6.77
N ALA A 164 13.63 0.73 7.93
CA ALA A 164 12.68 1.82 7.95
C ALA A 164 13.41 3.02 7.32
N PRO A 165 12.88 3.62 6.23
CA PRO A 165 13.49 4.82 5.68
C PRO A 165 13.40 5.92 6.75
N GLY A 166 14.56 6.39 7.19
CA GLY A 166 14.69 7.55 8.08
C GLY A 166 14.38 8.88 7.40
#